data_AF-A0A5Q2FEK8-F1
#
_entry.id   AF-A0A5Q2FEK8-F1
#
_cell.length_a   1.000
_cell.length_b   1.000
_cell.length_c   1.000
_cell.angle_alpha   90.00
_cell.angle_beta   90.00
_cell.angle_gamma   90.00
#
_symmetry.space_group_name_H-M   'P 1'
#
loop_
_entity.id
_entity.type
_entity.pdbx_description
1 polymer ?
#
loop_
_entity_poly.entity_id
_entity_poly.type
_entity_poly.pdbx_seq_one_letter_code
_entity_poly.pdbx_strand_id
1 'polypeptide(L)'
;MRVMGEWLDAVSAELGLDPALLEQVRTPMLDMIAEVAHGPSRPGAPMTAMLVGLASDPQDPAAMLDRVARIRELAAGWVVEEAQPAQD
;
A
#
# COMPACT_ATOMS: atom_id res chain seq x y z
N MET A 1 -17.34 4.93 -3.57
CA MET A 1 -16.34 4.86 -4.66
C MET A 1 -16.17 6.19 -5.41
N ARG A 2 -17.24 6.89 -5.79
CA ARG A 2 -17.15 8.18 -6.51
C ARG A 2 -16.26 9.23 -5.83
N VAL A 3 -16.48 9.48 -4.54
CA VAL A 3 -15.71 10.44 -3.73
C VAL A 3 -14.21 10.11 -3.69
N MET A 4 -13.85 8.82 -3.63
CA MET A 4 -12.44 8.39 -3.63
C MET A 4 -11.80 8.62 -5.00
N GLY A 5 -12.52 8.33 -6.08
CA GLY A 5 -12.05 8.60 -7.45
C GLY A 5 -11.76 10.09 -7.64
N GLU A 6 -12.77 10.93 -7.37
CA GLU A 6 -12.66 12.40 -7.50
C GLU A 6 -11.54 12.98 -6.63
N TRP A 7 -11.36 12.47 -5.41
CA TRP A 7 -10.26 12.87 -4.54
C TRP A 7 -8.89 12.49 -5.11
N LEU A 8 -8.73 11.26 -5.61
CA LEU A 8 -7.46 10.80 -6.19
C LEU A 8 -7.13 11.54 -7.49
N ASP A 9 -8.13 11.91 -8.28
CA ASP A 9 -7.95 12.75 -9.48
C ASP A 9 -7.45 14.14 -9.08
N ALA A 10 -8.06 14.77 -8.06
CA ALA A 10 -7.64 16.08 -7.56
C ALA A 10 -6.21 16.05 -7.01
N VAL A 11 -5.84 15.03 -6.24
CA VAL A 11 -4.48 14.85 -5.72
C VAL A 11 -3.48 14.59 -6.85
N SER A 12 -3.84 13.79 -7.86
CA SER A 12 -2.97 13.55 -9.02
C SER A 12 -2.69 14.84 -9.79
N ALA A 13 -3.72 15.66 -9.99
CA ALA A 13 -3.58 16.97 -10.62
C ALA A 13 -2.68 17.92 -9.82
N GLU A 14 -2.86 17.98 -8.49
CA GLU A 14 -2.04 18.82 -7.60
C GLU A 14 -0.57 18.40 -7.60
N LEU A 15 -0.29 17.09 -7.66
CA LEU A 15 1.06 16.54 -7.65
C LEU A 15 1.69 16.41 -9.04
N GLY A 16 0.97 16.76 -10.11
CA GLY A 16 1.45 16.65 -11.49
C GLY A 16 1.66 15.19 -11.95
N LEU A 17 0.88 14.25 -11.41
CA LEU A 17 0.95 12.83 -11.74
C LEU A 17 -0.03 12.46 -12.85
N ASP A 18 0.38 11.55 -13.74
CA ASP A 18 -0.51 10.96 -14.73
C ASP A 18 -1.54 10.04 -14.04
N PRO A 19 -2.85 10.31 -14.14
CA PRO A 19 -3.89 9.45 -13.56
C PRO A 19 -3.82 7.99 -14.03
N ALA A 20 -3.34 7.75 -15.26
CA ALA A 20 -3.19 6.40 -15.81
C ALA A 20 -2.17 5.54 -15.06
N LEU A 21 -1.21 6.16 -14.36
CA LEU A 21 -0.29 5.47 -13.46
C LEU A 21 -1.07 4.83 -12.32
N LEU A 22 -1.97 5.60 -11.71
CA LEU A 22 -2.74 5.16 -10.56
C LEU A 22 -3.72 4.04 -10.95
N GLU A 23 -4.36 4.12 -12.12
CA GLU A 23 -5.29 3.09 -12.60
C GLU A 23 -4.68 1.68 -12.62
N GLN A 24 -3.42 1.57 -13.04
CA GLN A 24 -2.72 0.27 -13.14
C GLN A 24 -2.38 -0.35 -11.78
N VAL A 25 -2.09 0.49 -10.78
CA VAL A 25 -1.58 0.02 -9.47
C VAL A 25 -2.60 0.11 -8.34
N ARG A 26 -3.73 0.80 -8.55
CA ARG A 26 -4.73 1.10 -7.51
C ARG A 26 -5.22 -0.14 -6.77
N THR A 27 -5.79 -1.11 -7.50
CA THR A 27 -6.39 -2.29 -6.87
C THR A 27 -5.35 -3.11 -6.11
N PRO A 28 -4.21 -3.50 -6.72
CA PRO A 28 -3.17 -4.24 -6.00
C PRO A 28 -2.61 -3.51 -4.76
N MET A 29 -2.44 -2.19 -4.85
CA MET A 29 -1.98 -1.37 -3.72
C MET A 29 -3.00 -1.36 -2.58
N LEU A 30 -4.29 -1.19 -2.89
CA LEU A 30 -5.36 -1.21 -1.88
C LEU A 30 -5.53 -2.59 -1.25
N ASP A 31 -5.38 -3.66 -2.03
CA ASP A 31 -5.40 -5.03 -1.50
C ASP A 31 -4.24 -5.26 -0.52
N MET A 32 -3.03 -4.83 -0.88
CA MET A 32 -1.87 -4.89 0.02
C MET A 32 -2.07 -4.07 1.29
N ILE A 33 -2.62 -2.85 1.19
CA ILE A 33 -2.96 -2.03 2.37
C ILE A 33 -3.95 -2.79 3.25
N ALA A 34 -4.98 -3.40 2.68
CA ALA A 34 -5.97 -4.18 3.43
C ALA A 34 -5.32 -5.41 4.10
N GLU A 35 -4.46 -6.14 3.40
CA GLU A 35 -3.73 -7.29 3.94
C GLU A 35 -2.81 -6.90 5.10
N VAL A 36 -2.06 -5.80 4.98
CA VAL A 36 -1.20 -5.32 6.08
C VAL A 36 -2.03 -4.79 7.25
N ALA A 37 -3.21 -4.20 6.98
CA ALA A 37 -4.09 -3.71 8.02
C ALA A 37 -4.81 -4.84 8.79
N HIS A 38 -5.12 -5.95 8.13
CA HIS A 38 -5.66 -7.16 8.77
C HIS A 38 -4.54 -8.04 9.38
N GLY A 39 -3.35 -8.00 8.78
CA GLY A 39 -2.10 -8.58 9.24
C GLY A 39 -1.26 -7.55 10.01
N PRO A 40 0.09 -7.59 9.95
CA PRO A 40 1.01 -7.20 11.02
C PRO A 40 0.68 -5.95 11.84
N SER A 41 0.14 -4.90 11.21
CA SER A 41 -0.16 -3.65 11.90
C SER A 41 -1.08 -2.74 11.07
N ARG A 42 -2.23 -2.36 11.65
CA ARG A 42 -3.12 -1.32 11.12
C ARG A 42 -2.42 0.01 10.81
N PRO A 43 -1.64 0.61 11.73
CA PRO A 43 -0.84 1.81 11.39
C PRO A 43 0.31 1.50 10.43
N GLY A 44 0.78 0.25 10.36
CA GLY A 44 1.78 -0.19 9.38
C GLY A 44 1.28 -0.13 7.94
N ALA A 45 -0.01 -0.34 7.69
CA ALA A 45 -0.57 -0.36 6.33
C ALA A 45 -0.28 0.90 5.48
N PRO A 46 -0.61 2.14 5.92
CA PRO A 46 -0.27 3.33 5.15
C PRO A 46 1.25 3.56 5.06
N MET A 47 2.01 3.19 6.09
CA MET A 47 3.47 3.33 6.09
C MET A 47 4.12 2.38 5.07
N THR A 48 3.60 1.16 4.94
CA THR A 48 4.05 0.20 3.93
C THR A 48 3.76 0.70 2.52
N ALA A 49 2.59 1.30 2.26
CA ALA A 49 2.30 1.91 0.96
C ALA A 49 3.27 3.06 0.63
N MET A 50 3.60 3.90 1.61
CA MET A 50 4.63 4.94 1.45
C MET A 50 6.00 4.34 1.12
N LEU A 51 6.41 3.26 1.80
CA LEU A 51 7.69 2.58 1.53
C LEU A 51 7.74 1.98 0.12
N VAL A 52 6.65 1.37 -0.35
CA VAL A 52 6.55 0.89 -1.73
C VAL A 52 6.71 2.05 -2.71
N GLY A 53 6.04 3.17 -2.47
CA GLY A 53 6.18 4.38 -3.29
C GLY A 53 7.62 4.92 -3.31
N LEU A 54 8.26 5.05 -2.14
CA LEU A 54 9.65 5.51 -2.03
C LEU A 54 10.67 4.57 -2.69
N ALA A 55 10.38 3.28 -2.77
CA ALA A 55 11.25 2.27 -3.40
C ALA A 55 10.98 2.10 -4.91
N SER A 56 9.97 2.75 -5.46
CA SER A 56 9.53 2.58 -6.86
C SER A 56 9.88 3.79 -7.71
N ASP A 57 10.13 3.56 -9.00
CA ASP A 57 10.10 4.61 -10.01
C ASP A 57 8.64 4.86 -10.42
N PRO A 58 8.10 6.08 -10.29
CA PRO A 58 6.75 6.40 -10.75
C PRO A 58 6.52 6.12 -12.25
N GLN A 59 7.58 6.04 -13.05
CA GLN A 59 7.49 5.71 -14.48
C GLN A 59 7.59 4.21 -14.78
N ASP A 60 7.70 3.37 -13.75
CA ASP A 60 7.73 1.90 -13.87
C ASP A 60 6.62 1.25 -13.01
N PRO A 61 5.36 1.24 -13.51
CA PRO A 61 4.25 0.60 -12.81
C PRO A 61 4.48 -0.90 -12.59
N ALA A 62 5.20 -1.58 -13.49
CA ALA A 62 5.46 -3.01 -13.39
C ALA A 62 6.38 -3.32 -12.20
N ALA A 63 7.46 -2.55 -12.03
CA ALA A 63 8.32 -2.69 -10.85
C ALA A 63 7.57 -2.40 -9.54
N MET A 64 6.65 -1.43 -9.53
CA MET A 64 5.82 -1.18 -8.36
C MET A 64 4.88 -2.35 -8.04
N LEU A 65 4.26 -2.96 -9.05
CA LEU A 65 3.42 -4.15 -8.89
C LEU A 65 4.22 -5.36 -8.36
N ASP A 66 5.44 -5.58 -8.86
CA ASP A 66 6.33 -6.62 -8.36
C ASP A 66 6.66 -6.43 -6.87
N ARG A 67 6.85 -5.18 -6.43
CA ARG A 67 7.08 -4.86 -5.02
C ARG A 67 5.83 -5.11 -4.19
N VAL A 68 4.67 -4.65 -4.66
CA VAL A 68 3.38 -4.92 -4.02
C VAL A 68 3.19 -6.43 -3.81
N ALA A 69 3.42 -7.25 -4.83
CA ALA A 69 3.30 -8.71 -4.71
C ALA A 69 4.22 -9.30 -3.63
N ARG A 70 5.50 -8.92 -3.61
CA ARG A 70 6.45 -9.39 -2.58
C ARG A 70 6.05 -8.98 -1.16
N ILE A 71 5.51 -7.77 -0.99
CA ILE A 71 5.07 -7.29 0.33
C ILE A 71 3.81 -8.01 0.79
N ARG A 72 2.90 -8.35 -0.13
CA ARG A 72 1.73 -9.18 0.18
C ARG A 72 2.14 -10.57 0.65
N GLU A 73 3.09 -11.21 -0.04
CA GLU A 73 3.67 -12.49 0.39
C GLU A 73 4.30 -12.40 1.78
N LEU A 74 5.07 -11.32 2.04
CA LEU A 74 5.66 -11.07 3.35
C LEU A 74 4.60 -10.88 4.45
N ALA A 75 3.54 -10.11 4.16
CA ALA A 75 2.46 -9.86 5.11
C ALA A 75 1.67 -11.13 5.44
N ALA A 76 1.45 -11.99 4.44
CA ALA A 76 0.76 -13.28 4.63
C ALA A 76 1.57 -14.26 5.51
N GLY A 77 2.90 -14.18 5.46
CA GLY A 77 3.79 -15.00 6.30
C GLY A 77 4.08 -14.40 7.69
N TRP A 78 3.55 -13.22 8.02
CA TRP A 78 3.91 -12.51 9.23
C TRP A 78 3.15 -13.02 10.46
N VAL A 79 3.84 -13.80 11.32
CA VAL A 79 3.31 -14.20 12.63
C VAL A 79 3.61 -13.08 13.62
N VAL A 80 2.55 -12.44 14.15
CA VAL A 80 2.69 -11.54 15.29
C VAL A 80 2.89 -12.42 16.52
N GLU A 81 4.10 -12.45 17.06
CA GLU A 81 4.33 -13.02 18.39
C GLU A 81 3.57 -12.15 19.39
N GLU A 82 2.51 -12.70 20.01
CA GLU A 82 1.71 -11.96 20.99
C GLU A 82 2.65 -11.45 22.08
N ALA A 83 2.76 -10.13 22.21
CA ALA A 83 3.47 -9.51 23.32
C ALA A 83 2.79 -9.99 24.61
N GLN A 84 3.47 -10.86 25.35
CA GLN A 84 3.02 -11.34 26.65
C GLN A 84 2.66 -10.11 27.50
N PRO A 85 1.42 -9.99 28.01
CA PRO A 85 1.07 -8.86 28.85
C PRO A 85 2.04 -8.82 30.02
N ALA A 86 2.61 -7.63 30.27
CA ALA A 86 3.48 -7.39 31.42
C ALA A 86 2.75 -7.90 32.68
N GLN A 87 3.34 -8.89 33.35
CA GLN A 87 2.82 -9.40 34.60
C GLN A 87 3.11 -8.34 35.67
N ASP A 88 2.05 -7.84 36.32
CA ASP A 88 2.12 -7.01 37.52
C ASP A 88 2.77 -7.76 38.70
#